data_AF-S3J7V0-F1
#
_entry.id   AF-S3J7V0-F1
#
_cell.length_a   1.000
_cell.length_b   1.000
_cell.length_c   1.000
_cell.angle_alpha   90.00
_cell.angle_beta   90.00
_cell.angle_gamma   90.00
#
_symmetry.space_group_name_H-M   'P 1'
#
loop_
_entity.id
_entity.type
_entity.pdbx_description
1 polymer ?
#
loop_
_entity_poly.entity_id
_entity_poly.type
_entity_poly.pdbx_seq_one_letter_code
_entity_poly.pdbx_strand_id
1 'polypeptide(L)'
;MTPVKLPIDPFLKPNLTTKLLGVGLVLTIIFILIALFSPLLQAFGLIQDPTDILSNYPLQAPSSAHWFGTNVRGYDVFSRTLFGARAALSVVFLATGLSLVIGVPLGLISGYLGGKIDRVLLFLMDTLYTLPGLLLSVALAFVLGRGILNVAIAVSIAYIPQYFRVVRNQTASVKNELFIEAARAIGATPGRILSKYLFFNVVQSVPVLFTLNAADAILVLGGLGFLGLGLPEEVPEWGHDLKEALADLSTGIWWTTLFPGLAMTTMVVGLSLLGEGLSEILNPLSRKR
;
A
#
# COMPACT_ATOMS: atom_id res chain seq x y z
N MET A 1 -31.71 -36.24 21.81
CA MET A 1 -30.53 -35.43 21.44
C MET A 1 -31.02 -34.27 20.59
N THR A 2 -31.31 -33.14 21.21
CA THR A 2 -31.65 -31.89 20.52
C THR A 2 -30.36 -31.21 20.07
N PRO A 3 -30.26 -30.72 18.82
CA PRO A 3 -29.06 -30.04 18.37
C PRO A 3 -28.92 -28.72 19.15
N VAL A 4 -27.78 -28.56 19.81
CA VAL A 4 -27.36 -27.28 20.40
C VAL A 4 -27.17 -26.31 19.23
N LYS A 5 -28.14 -25.43 19.01
CA LYS A 5 -27.96 -24.27 18.13
C LYS A 5 -26.91 -23.39 18.79
N LEU A 6 -25.72 -23.32 18.21
CA LEU A 6 -24.75 -22.28 18.53
C LEU A 6 -25.47 -20.93 18.42
N PRO A 7 -25.42 -20.06 19.45
CA PRO A 7 -25.96 -18.72 19.33
C PRO A 7 -25.15 -18.01 18.25
N ILE A 8 -25.78 -17.73 17.12
CA ILE A 8 -25.25 -16.77 16.15
C ILE A 8 -25.35 -15.43 16.88
N ASP A 9 -24.19 -14.85 17.21
CA ASP A 9 -24.09 -13.64 18.03
C ASP A 9 -25.07 -12.54 17.56
N PRO A 10 -25.84 -11.88 18.45
CA PRO A 10 -26.88 -10.91 18.07
C PRO A 10 -26.35 -9.56 17.57
N PHE A 11 -25.03 -9.41 17.35
CA PHE A 11 -24.37 -8.13 17.05
C PHE A 11 -23.93 -7.97 15.58
N LEU A 12 -24.61 -8.66 14.67
CA LEU A 12 -24.60 -8.38 13.22
C LEU A 12 -25.47 -7.16 12.85
N LYS A 13 -25.48 -6.11 13.67
CA LYS A 13 -25.88 -4.79 13.18
C LYS A 13 -24.64 -4.22 12.49
N PRO A 14 -24.73 -3.68 11.25
CA PRO A 14 -23.61 -3.03 10.62
C PRO A 14 -23.23 -1.80 11.46
N ASN A 15 -22.28 -1.98 12.37
CA ASN A 15 -21.61 -0.90 13.07
C ASN A 15 -20.90 -0.04 12.01
N LEU A 16 -20.66 1.22 12.34
CA LEU A 16 -20.01 2.18 11.44
C LEU A 16 -18.75 1.58 10.81
N THR A 17 -17.96 0.87 11.59
CA THR A 17 -16.79 0.09 11.19
C THR A 17 -17.03 -0.88 10.04
N THR A 18 -18.07 -1.72 10.12
CA THR A 18 -18.38 -2.70 9.06
C THR A 18 -18.77 -1.99 7.77
N LYS A 19 -19.43 -0.84 7.87
CA LYS A 19 -19.78 0.00 6.71
C LYS A 19 -18.52 0.64 6.11
N LEU A 20 -17.64 1.20 6.93
CA LEU A 20 -16.38 1.81 6.49
C LEU A 20 -15.45 0.78 5.84
N LEU A 21 -15.31 -0.40 6.44
CA LEU A 21 -14.60 -1.54 5.84
C LEU A 21 -15.19 -1.89 4.47
N GLY A 22 -16.52 -1.99 4.37
CA GLY A 22 -17.21 -2.30 3.13
C GLY A 22 -16.94 -1.26 2.03
N VAL A 23 -17.00 0.03 2.38
CA VAL A 23 -16.66 1.13 1.46
C VAL A 23 -15.20 1.05 1.03
N GLY A 24 -14.26 0.89 1.96
CA GLY A 24 -12.84 0.76 1.66
C GLY A 24 -12.53 -0.42 0.75
N LEU A 25 -13.16 -1.56 1.00
CA LEU A 25 -13.04 -2.76 0.17
C LEU A 25 -13.58 -2.52 -1.25
N VAL A 26 -14.76 -1.92 -1.39
CA VAL A 26 -15.35 -1.61 -2.69
C VAL A 26 -14.47 -0.65 -3.48
N LEU A 27 -13.99 0.44 -2.86
CA LEU A 27 -13.08 1.39 -3.51
C LEU A 27 -11.79 0.69 -3.97
N THR A 28 -11.17 -0.11 -3.11
CA THR A 28 -9.95 -0.85 -3.44
C THR A 28 -10.17 -1.81 -4.62
N ILE A 29 -11.28 -2.57 -4.61
CA ILE A 29 -11.64 -3.47 -5.71
C ILE A 29 -11.86 -2.70 -7.01
N ILE A 30 -12.53 -1.54 -6.98
CA ILE A 30 -12.73 -0.70 -8.17
C ILE A 30 -11.39 -0.32 -8.80
N PHE A 31 -10.41 0.14 -8.01
CA PHE A 31 -9.08 0.50 -8.53
C PHE A 31 -8.30 -0.70 -9.06
N ILE A 32 -8.43 -1.88 -8.42
CA ILE A 32 -7.85 -3.12 -8.95
C ILE A 32 -8.46 -3.47 -10.30
N LEU A 33 -9.79 -3.38 -10.44
CA LEU A 33 -10.48 -3.62 -11.71
C LEU A 33 -10.05 -2.60 -12.77
N ILE A 34 -9.98 -1.31 -12.43
CA ILE A 34 -9.49 -0.26 -13.35
C ILE A 34 -8.08 -0.60 -13.85
N ALA A 35 -7.16 -0.96 -12.95
CA ALA A 35 -5.79 -1.29 -13.32
C ALA A 35 -5.65 -2.55 -14.19
N LEU A 36 -6.52 -3.55 -13.98
CA LEU A 36 -6.54 -4.78 -14.77
C LEU A 36 -7.21 -4.60 -16.13
N PHE A 37 -8.29 -3.81 -16.20
CA PHE A 37 -9.09 -3.65 -17.41
C PHE A 37 -8.65 -2.47 -18.28
N SER A 38 -7.91 -1.47 -17.79
CA SER A 38 -7.44 -0.34 -18.60
C SER A 38 -6.68 -0.74 -19.88
N PRO A 39 -5.79 -1.75 -19.90
CA PRO A 39 -5.12 -2.18 -21.13
C PRO A 39 -6.09 -2.86 -22.12
N LEU A 40 -7.11 -3.55 -21.61
CA LEU A 40 -8.14 -4.17 -22.44
C LEU A 40 -9.04 -3.11 -23.06
N LEU A 41 -9.44 -2.10 -22.27
CA LEU A 41 -10.20 -0.96 -22.76
C LEU A 41 -9.44 -0.21 -23.86
N GLN A 42 -8.13 -0.02 -23.69
CA GLN A 42 -7.28 0.61 -24.70
C GLN A 42 -7.12 -0.28 -25.94
N ALA A 43 -6.88 -1.58 -25.77
CA ALA A 43 -6.76 -2.51 -26.89
C ALA A 43 -8.05 -2.63 -27.73
N PHE A 44 -9.22 -2.48 -27.11
CA PHE A 44 -10.51 -2.41 -27.81
C PHE A 44 -10.82 -1.03 -28.40
N GLY A 45 -9.95 -0.04 -28.22
CA GLY A 45 -10.16 1.33 -28.71
C GLY A 45 -11.25 2.10 -27.97
N LEU A 46 -11.64 1.65 -26.77
CA LEU A 46 -12.64 2.33 -25.94
C LEU A 46 -12.06 3.54 -25.20
N ILE A 47 -10.74 3.55 -24.98
CA ILE A 47 -10.01 4.67 -24.39
C ILE A 47 -8.74 4.94 -25.22
N GLN A 48 -8.26 6.18 -25.17
CA GLN A 48 -7.05 6.61 -25.88
C GLN A 48 -5.80 5.93 -25.32
N ASP A 49 -4.72 5.89 -26.10
CA ASP A 49 -3.41 5.50 -25.60
C ASP A 49 -2.88 6.56 -24.61
N PRO A 50 -2.55 6.20 -23.36
CA PRO A 50 -2.11 7.15 -22.34
C PRO A 50 -0.70 7.73 -22.60
N THR A 51 0.02 7.20 -23.59
CA THR A 51 1.38 7.58 -23.99
C THR A 51 1.45 8.24 -25.37
N ASP A 52 0.30 8.49 -26.00
CA ASP A 52 0.26 9.16 -27.29
C ASP A 52 0.31 10.68 -27.14
N ILE A 53 1.42 11.26 -27.60
CA ILE A 53 1.71 12.71 -27.58
C ILE A 53 1.27 13.38 -28.89
N LEU A 54 1.30 12.64 -30.01
CA LEU A 54 1.26 13.24 -31.35
C LEU A 54 -0.15 13.39 -31.90
N SER A 55 -1.10 12.62 -31.38
CA SER A 55 -2.45 12.56 -31.95
C SER A 55 -3.40 13.65 -31.44
N ASN A 56 -3.07 14.32 -30.33
CA ASN A 56 -3.99 15.25 -29.67
C ASN A 56 -3.39 16.65 -29.53
N TYR A 57 -4.23 17.67 -29.55
CA TYR A 57 -3.77 19.02 -29.23
C TYR A 57 -3.59 19.18 -27.71
N PRO A 58 -2.53 19.87 -27.25
CA PRO A 58 -2.35 20.16 -25.83
C PRO A 58 -3.48 21.03 -25.25
N LEU A 59 -3.72 20.87 -23.96
CA LEU A 59 -4.58 21.74 -23.14
C LEU A 59 -6.02 21.89 -23.66
N GLN A 60 -6.57 20.86 -24.30
CA GLN A 60 -7.97 20.82 -24.69
C GLN A 60 -8.86 20.58 -23.47
N ALA A 61 -9.92 21.38 -23.35
CA ALA A 61 -10.93 21.21 -22.31
C ALA A 61 -11.68 19.86 -22.46
N PRO A 62 -12.27 19.36 -21.35
CA PRO A 62 -13.14 18.18 -21.38
C PRO A 62 -14.19 18.25 -22.48
N SER A 63 -14.27 17.20 -23.29
CA SER A 63 -15.16 17.08 -24.45
C SER A 63 -15.55 15.62 -24.69
N SER A 64 -16.42 15.37 -25.68
CA SER A 64 -16.77 14.00 -26.08
C SER A 64 -15.58 13.22 -26.65
N ALA A 65 -14.58 13.91 -27.21
CA ALA A 65 -13.34 13.30 -27.70
C ALA A 65 -12.36 13.01 -26.57
N HIS A 66 -12.27 13.90 -25.58
CA HIS A 66 -11.39 13.79 -24.41
C HIS A 66 -12.18 14.01 -23.13
N TRP A 67 -12.65 12.93 -22.49
CA TRP A 67 -13.61 13.04 -21.38
C TRP A 67 -13.11 13.90 -20.22
N PHE A 68 -11.82 13.86 -19.93
CA PHE A 68 -11.16 14.67 -18.91
C PHE A 68 -10.24 15.75 -19.50
N GLY A 69 -10.31 16.00 -20.82
CA GLY A 69 -9.42 16.91 -21.53
C GLY A 69 -8.02 16.33 -21.76
N THR A 70 -7.13 17.18 -22.28
CA THR A 70 -5.71 16.84 -22.52
C THR A 70 -4.79 17.69 -21.65
N ASN A 71 -3.60 17.17 -21.36
CA ASN A 71 -2.59 17.88 -20.57
C ASN A 71 -1.67 18.78 -21.43
N VAL A 72 -0.69 19.42 -20.80
CA VAL A 72 0.30 20.32 -21.44
C VAL A 72 1.12 19.64 -22.55
N ARG A 73 1.19 18.31 -22.55
CA ARG A 73 1.87 17.51 -23.57
C ARG A 73 0.95 16.94 -24.63
N GLY A 74 -0.37 17.08 -24.49
CA GLY A 74 -1.35 16.45 -25.36
C GLY A 74 -1.75 15.04 -24.94
N TYR A 75 -1.30 14.53 -23.79
CA TYR A 75 -1.83 13.26 -23.30
C TYR A 75 -3.29 13.37 -22.88
N ASP A 76 -4.07 12.32 -23.16
CA ASP A 76 -5.45 12.19 -22.68
C ASP A 76 -5.49 11.95 -21.15
N VAL A 77 -6.05 12.91 -20.41
CA VAL A 77 -6.06 12.90 -18.94
C VAL A 77 -6.89 11.73 -18.40
N PHE A 78 -7.95 11.33 -19.10
CA PHE A 78 -8.80 10.21 -18.68
C PHE A 78 -8.01 8.90 -18.72
N SER A 79 -7.41 8.59 -19.87
CA SER A 79 -6.59 7.40 -20.03
C SER A 79 -5.41 7.38 -19.05
N ARG A 80 -4.67 8.49 -18.90
CA ARG A 80 -3.58 8.58 -17.92
C ARG A 80 -4.05 8.36 -16.49
N THR A 81 -5.19 8.92 -16.11
CA THR A 81 -5.76 8.73 -14.77
C THR A 81 -6.07 7.25 -14.50
N LEU A 82 -6.65 6.53 -15.47
CA LEU A 82 -6.96 5.10 -15.34
C LEU A 82 -5.70 4.23 -15.32
N PHE A 83 -4.73 4.50 -16.19
CA PHE A 83 -3.47 3.76 -16.22
C PHE A 83 -2.57 4.07 -15.00
N GLY A 84 -2.71 5.26 -14.41
CA GLY A 84 -2.03 5.63 -13.16
C GLY A 84 -2.34 4.67 -12.01
N ALA A 85 -3.57 4.13 -11.97
CA ALA A 85 -3.94 3.10 -10.98
C ALA A 85 -3.06 1.84 -11.08
N ARG A 86 -2.68 1.46 -12.30
CA ARG A 86 -1.81 0.29 -12.54
C ARG A 86 -0.39 0.55 -12.06
N ALA A 87 0.17 1.72 -12.37
CA ALA A 87 1.49 2.10 -11.89
C ALA A 87 1.52 2.16 -10.35
N ALA A 88 0.52 2.81 -9.74
CA ALA A 88 0.36 2.89 -8.29
C ALA A 88 0.29 1.51 -7.63
N LEU A 89 -0.63 0.64 -8.08
CA LEU A 89 -0.78 -0.71 -7.53
C LEU A 89 0.47 -1.57 -7.71
N SER A 90 1.18 -1.44 -8.83
CA SER A 90 2.41 -2.20 -9.08
C SER A 90 3.51 -1.82 -8.08
N VAL A 91 3.75 -0.53 -7.89
CA VAL A 91 4.75 -0.04 -6.91
C VAL A 91 4.33 -0.41 -5.49
N VAL A 92 3.07 -0.19 -5.13
CA VAL A 92 2.54 -0.50 -3.79
C VAL A 92 2.70 -1.98 -3.46
N PHE A 93 2.30 -2.87 -4.37
CA PHE A 93 2.38 -4.31 -4.15
C PHE A 93 3.82 -4.78 -4.00
N LEU A 94 4.73 -4.28 -4.85
CA LEU A 94 6.15 -4.61 -4.76
C LEU A 94 6.79 -4.05 -3.49
N ALA A 95 6.54 -2.77 -3.16
CA ALA A 95 7.13 -2.11 -1.99
C ALA A 95 6.70 -2.80 -0.70
N THR A 96 5.39 -2.93 -0.48
CA THR A 96 4.84 -3.56 0.73
C THR A 96 5.14 -5.06 0.78
N GLY A 97 5.12 -5.76 -0.36
CA GLY A 97 5.51 -7.16 -0.47
C GLY A 97 6.97 -7.40 -0.08
N LEU A 98 7.91 -6.61 -0.60
CA LEU A 98 9.32 -6.68 -0.23
C LEU A 98 9.53 -6.38 1.26
N SER A 99 8.89 -5.34 1.78
CA SER A 99 8.97 -5.01 3.21
C SER A 99 8.42 -6.12 4.11
N LEU A 100 7.35 -6.79 3.69
CA LEU A 100 6.78 -7.93 4.41
C LEU A 100 7.73 -9.13 4.37
N VAL A 101 8.21 -9.50 3.18
CA VAL A 101 9.12 -10.64 2.98
C VAL A 101 10.43 -10.48 3.75
N ILE A 102 10.92 -9.26 3.94
CA ILE A 102 12.15 -9.00 4.71
C ILE A 102 11.85 -8.73 6.19
N GLY A 103 10.91 -7.83 6.48
CA GLY A 103 10.62 -7.37 7.83
C GLY A 103 10.00 -8.43 8.73
N VAL A 104 9.08 -9.26 8.21
CA VAL A 104 8.41 -10.30 9.01
C VAL A 104 9.40 -11.38 9.47
N PRO A 105 10.22 -12.01 8.59
CA PRO A 105 11.21 -12.98 9.05
C PRO A 105 12.24 -12.40 10.01
N LEU A 106 12.74 -11.19 9.75
CA LEU A 106 13.69 -10.52 10.66
C LEU A 106 13.06 -10.26 12.02
N GLY A 107 11.80 -9.81 12.06
CA GLY A 107 11.07 -9.57 13.30
C GLY A 107 10.86 -10.84 14.12
N LEU A 108 10.47 -11.93 13.47
CA LEU A 108 10.31 -13.25 14.10
C LEU A 108 11.62 -13.75 14.71
N ILE A 109 12.70 -13.69 13.94
CA ILE A 109 14.03 -14.15 14.38
C ILE A 109 14.50 -13.29 15.56
N SER A 110 14.40 -11.97 15.45
CA SER A 110 14.83 -11.01 16.47
C SER A 110 14.05 -11.20 17.77
N GLY A 111 12.71 -11.24 17.69
CA GLY A 111 11.85 -11.38 18.85
C GLY A 111 12.02 -12.72 19.56
N TYR A 112 12.25 -13.80 18.81
CA TYR A 112 12.46 -15.13 19.38
C TYR A 112 13.83 -15.27 20.03
N LEU A 113 14.93 -15.01 19.28
CA LEU A 113 16.30 -15.26 19.74
C LEU A 113 16.75 -14.25 20.81
N GLY A 114 16.33 -12.98 20.72
CA GLY A 114 16.78 -11.95 21.65
C GLY A 114 18.29 -11.68 21.61
N GLY A 115 18.84 -11.19 22.73
CA GLY A 115 20.28 -11.06 22.94
C GLY A 115 20.99 -10.12 21.95
N LYS A 116 22.14 -10.58 21.42
CA LYS A 116 22.98 -9.77 20.51
C LYS A 116 22.32 -9.55 19.15
N ILE A 117 21.64 -10.57 18.60
CA ILE A 117 20.96 -10.48 17.31
C ILE A 117 19.88 -9.41 17.37
N ASP A 118 19.05 -9.43 18.43
CA ASP A 118 18.00 -8.44 18.61
C ASP A 118 18.56 -7.02 18.75
N ARG A 119 19.65 -6.85 19.50
CA ARG A 119 20.30 -5.54 19.65
C ARG A 119 20.85 -4.97 18.34
N VAL A 120 21.47 -5.79 17.50
CA VAL A 120 21.99 -5.35 16.19
C VAL A 120 20.86 -5.02 15.22
N LEU A 121 19.84 -5.88 15.13
CA LEU A 121 18.71 -5.64 14.25
C LEU A 121 17.92 -4.41 14.69
N LEU A 122 17.66 -4.22 15.99
CA LEU A 122 17.05 -3.00 16.51
C LEU A 122 17.86 -1.76 16.13
N PHE A 123 19.18 -1.77 16.33
CA PHE A 123 20.02 -0.64 15.94
C PHE A 123 19.89 -0.29 14.46
N LEU A 124 19.95 -1.28 13.56
CA LEU A 124 19.78 -1.06 12.12
C LEU A 124 18.40 -0.50 11.78
N MET A 125 17.34 -1.12 12.32
CA MET A 125 15.95 -0.73 12.04
C MET A 125 15.60 0.63 12.62
N ASP A 126 16.10 0.94 13.82
CA ASP A 126 15.91 2.23 14.47
C ASP A 126 16.65 3.33 13.72
N THR A 127 17.86 3.05 13.23
CA THR A 127 18.63 3.99 12.39
C THR A 127 17.86 4.33 11.12
N LEU A 128 17.32 3.34 10.40
CA LEU A 128 16.50 3.59 9.21
C LEU A 128 15.23 4.38 9.54
N TYR A 129 14.55 4.04 10.66
CA TYR A 129 13.29 4.67 11.06
C TYR A 129 13.46 6.09 11.63
N THR A 130 14.69 6.53 11.92
CA THR A 130 14.93 7.92 12.36
C THR A 130 14.64 8.95 11.27
N LEU A 131 14.75 8.56 10.00
CA LEU A 131 14.47 9.42 8.87
C LEU A 131 12.97 9.33 8.51
N PRO A 132 12.32 10.46 8.15
CA PRO A 132 10.98 10.43 7.60
C PRO A 132 10.91 9.50 6.38
N GLY A 133 9.86 8.67 6.29
CA GLY A 133 9.74 7.64 5.24
C GLY A 133 9.85 8.20 3.82
N LEU A 134 9.21 9.35 3.57
CA LEU A 134 9.33 10.05 2.29
C LEU A 134 10.77 10.53 2.03
N LEU A 135 11.44 11.13 3.04
CA LEU A 135 12.81 11.65 2.88
C LEU A 135 13.81 10.53 2.57
N LEU A 136 13.71 9.41 3.29
CA LEU A 136 14.53 8.22 3.03
C LEU A 136 14.24 7.66 1.63
N SER A 137 12.97 7.57 1.24
CA SER A 137 12.57 7.08 -0.09
C SER A 137 13.08 7.99 -1.20
N VAL A 138 13.04 9.32 -1.02
CA VAL A 138 13.59 10.32 -1.94
C VAL A 138 15.10 10.12 -2.14
N ALA A 139 15.84 10.01 -1.04
CA ALA A 139 17.30 9.82 -1.10
C ALA A 139 17.67 8.51 -1.81
N LEU A 140 16.96 7.42 -1.53
CA LEU A 140 17.19 6.13 -2.17
C LEU A 140 16.77 6.12 -3.63
N ALA A 141 15.61 6.69 -3.98
CA ALA A 141 15.14 6.78 -5.36
C ALA A 141 16.09 7.60 -6.24
N PHE A 142 16.68 8.66 -5.70
CA PHE A 142 17.70 9.45 -6.40
C PHE A 142 18.93 8.61 -6.80
N VAL A 143 19.38 7.72 -5.90
CA VAL A 143 20.55 6.85 -6.14
C VAL A 143 20.21 5.66 -7.04
N LEU A 144 19.04 5.04 -6.84
CA LEU A 144 18.60 3.86 -7.59
C LEU A 144 18.13 4.20 -9.01
N GLY A 145 17.70 5.45 -9.24
CA GLY A 145 17.16 5.91 -10.51
C GLY A 145 15.67 5.60 -10.70
N ARG A 146 15.12 6.02 -11.84
CA ARG A 146 13.69 5.90 -12.16
C ARG A 146 13.30 4.46 -12.50
N GLY A 147 12.07 4.09 -12.16
CA GLY A 147 11.46 2.81 -12.54
C GLY A 147 10.65 2.17 -11.42
N ILE A 148 9.69 1.33 -11.79
CA ILE A 148 8.75 0.70 -10.84
C ILE A 148 9.51 -0.08 -9.75
N LEU A 149 10.48 -0.91 -10.14
CA LEU A 149 11.25 -1.72 -9.20
C LEU A 149 12.14 -0.85 -8.29
N ASN A 150 12.81 0.15 -8.84
CA ASN A 150 13.72 1.02 -8.09
C ASN A 150 12.97 1.85 -7.04
N VAL A 151 11.83 2.44 -7.44
CA VAL A 151 10.95 3.15 -6.51
C VAL A 151 10.40 2.18 -5.46
N ALA A 152 9.95 0.99 -5.87
CA ALA A 152 9.47 -0.01 -4.92
C ALA A 152 10.54 -0.44 -3.90
N ILE A 153 11.81 -0.60 -4.32
CA ILE A 153 12.92 -0.89 -3.42
C ILE A 153 13.15 0.27 -2.46
N ALA A 154 13.19 1.51 -2.95
CA ALA A 154 13.37 2.71 -2.13
C ALA A 154 12.30 2.81 -1.02
N VAL A 155 11.02 2.68 -1.39
CA VAL A 155 9.91 2.70 -0.44
C VAL A 155 9.96 1.49 0.50
N SER A 156 10.32 0.31 -0.02
CA SER A 156 10.36 -0.90 0.80
C SER A 156 11.34 -0.79 1.96
N ILE A 157 12.52 -0.20 1.73
CA ILE A 157 13.55 0.00 2.76
C ILE A 157 13.04 0.90 3.89
N ALA A 158 12.26 1.92 3.56
CA ALA A 158 11.64 2.79 4.55
C ALA A 158 10.57 2.08 5.40
N TYR A 159 9.93 1.03 4.86
CA TYR A 159 8.85 0.32 5.54
C TYR A 159 9.27 -0.97 6.26
N ILE A 160 10.40 -1.59 5.90
CA ILE A 160 10.94 -2.78 6.60
C ILE A 160 10.95 -2.62 8.13
N PRO A 161 11.41 -1.48 8.71
CA PRO A 161 11.43 -1.29 10.16
C PRO A 161 10.05 -1.40 10.82
N GLN A 162 8.98 -1.01 10.13
CA GLN A 162 7.62 -1.04 10.67
C GLN A 162 7.14 -2.49 10.83
N TYR A 163 7.26 -3.30 9.77
CA TYR A 163 6.92 -4.72 9.82
C TYR A 163 7.79 -5.46 10.83
N PHE A 164 9.10 -5.17 10.83
CA PHE A 164 10.04 -5.73 11.78
C PHE A 164 9.61 -5.47 13.23
N ARG A 165 9.31 -4.22 13.60
CA ARG A 165 8.99 -3.84 14.98
C ARG A 165 7.69 -4.48 15.46
N VAL A 166 6.63 -4.44 14.65
CA VAL A 166 5.32 -5.03 15.01
C VAL A 166 5.47 -6.53 15.25
N VAL A 167 6.08 -7.24 14.29
CA VAL A 167 6.28 -8.70 14.38
C VAL A 167 7.22 -9.07 15.51
N ARG A 168 8.32 -8.32 15.71
CA ARG A 168 9.28 -8.55 16.80
C ARG A 168 8.62 -8.39 18.17
N ASN A 169 7.83 -7.35 18.37
CA ASN A 169 7.15 -7.09 19.65
C ASN A 169 6.12 -8.19 19.96
N GLN A 170 5.33 -8.58 18.97
CA GLN A 170 4.37 -9.68 19.13
C GLN A 170 5.06 -11.02 19.38
N THR A 171 6.15 -11.31 18.65
CA THR A 171 6.94 -12.53 18.86
C THR A 171 7.54 -12.58 20.27
N ALA A 172 8.08 -11.46 20.75
CA ALA A 172 8.63 -11.35 22.10
C ALA A 172 7.56 -11.56 23.19
N SER A 173 6.31 -11.18 22.93
CA SER A 173 5.18 -11.45 23.83
C SER A 173 4.75 -12.92 23.78
N VAL A 174 4.56 -13.47 22.58
CA VAL A 174 3.98 -14.83 22.39
C VAL A 174 4.98 -15.94 22.72
N LYS A 175 6.30 -15.70 22.63
CA LYS A 175 7.32 -16.76 22.85
C LYS A 175 7.36 -17.34 24.28
N ASN A 176 6.72 -16.66 25.23
CA ASN A 176 6.63 -17.06 26.64
C ASN A 176 5.26 -17.68 26.98
N GLU A 177 4.40 -17.92 25.98
CA GLU A 177 3.12 -18.57 26.20
C GLU A 177 3.26 -20.07 26.47
N LEU A 178 2.32 -20.63 27.26
CA LEU A 178 2.34 -22.03 27.72
C LEU A 178 2.44 -23.05 26.57
N PHE A 179 1.77 -22.79 25.44
CA PHE A 179 1.80 -23.69 24.29
C PHE A 179 3.18 -23.72 23.59
N ILE A 180 3.94 -22.62 23.67
CA ILE A 180 5.33 -22.57 23.17
C ILE A 180 6.26 -23.32 24.12
N GLU A 181 6.08 -23.15 25.44
CA GLU A 181 6.82 -23.90 26.45
C GLU A 181 6.59 -25.40 26.32
N ALA A 182 5.34 -25.82 26.17
CA ALA A 182 4.99 -27.22 25.92
C ALA A 182 5.64 -27.75 24.63
N ALA A 183 5.62 -26.97 23.54
CA ALA A 183 6.28 -27.33 22.29
C ALA A 183 7.80 -27.50 22.46
N ARG A 184 8.45 -26.64 23.25
CA ARG A 184 9.87 -26.77 23.61
C ARG A 184 10.12 -28.05 24.43
N ALA A 185 9.28 -28.34 25.42
CA ALA A 185 9.42 -29.50 26.30
C ALA A 185 9.32 -30.84 25.55
N ILE A 186 8.51 -30.91 24.49
CA ILE A 186 8.39 -32.09 23.62
C ILE A 186 9.46 -32.15 22.50
N GLY A 187 10.46 -31.26 22.54
CA GLY A 187 11.61 -31.29 21.63
C GLY A 187 11.43 -30.56 20.28
N ALA A 188 10.48 -29.61 20.17
CA ALA A 188 10.37 -28.83 18.94
C ALA A 188 11.61 -27.95 18.70
N THR A 189 12.18 -28.03 17.50
CA THR A 189 13.33 -27.20 17.12
C THR A 189 12.95 -25.72 16.99
N PRO A 190 13.89 -24.77 17.17
CA PRO A 190 13.64 -23.34 16.98
C PRO A 190 12.95 -22.98 15.65
N GLY A 191 13.38 -23.59 14.54
CA GLY A 191 12.75 -23.36 13.23
C GLY A 191 11.31 -23.86 13.15
N ARG A 192 10.99 -24.98 13.83
CA ARG A 192 9.61 -25.49 13.93
C ARG A 192 8.75 -24.57 14.80
N ILE A 193 9.29 -24.05 15.90
CA ILE A 193 8.61 -23.08 16.77
C ILE A 193 8.31 -21.80 15.99
N LEU A 194 9.30 -21.24 15.29
CA LEU A 194 9.14 -20.04 14.47
C LEU A 194 8.07 -20.21 13.38
N SER A 195 8.16 -21.27 12.57
CA SER A 195 7.29 -21.45 11.40
C SER A 195 5.88 -21.94 11.73
N LYS A 196 5.71 -22.88 12.67
CA LYS A 196 4.41 -23.51 12.94
C LYS A 196 3.67 -22.93 14.13
N TYR A 197 4.38 -22.35 15.10
CA TYR A 197 3.75 -21.87 16.34
C TYR A 197 3.72 -20.34 16.41
N LEU A 198 4.84 -19.65 16.14
CA LEU A 198 4.90 -18.20 16.25
C LEU A 198 4.33 -17.49 15.01
N PHE A 199 4.72 -17.90 13.81
CA PHE A 199 4.33 -17.24 12.55
C PHE A 199 2.80 -17.05 12.45
N PHE A 200 2.01 -18.12 12.61
CA PHE A 200 0.55 -18.05 12.49
C PHE A 200 -0.13 -17.20 13.57
N ASN A 201 0.49 -17.03 14.74
CA ASN A 201 -0.03 -16.16 15.79
C ASN A 201 0.31 -14.69 15.53
N VAL A 202 1.54 -14.42 15.08
CA VAL A 202 2.05 -13.06 14.90
C VAL A 202 1.58 -12.41 13.60
N VAL A 203 1.40 -13.21 12.53
CA VAL A 203 1.00 -12.69 11.22
C VAL A 203 -0.43 -12.11 11.19
N GLN A 204 -1.25 -12.36 12.22
CA GLN A 204 -2.61 -11.84 12.29
C GLN A 204 -2.69 -10.31 12.23
N SER A 205 -1.66 -9.59 12.67
CA SER A 205 -1.61 -8.12 12.60
C SER A 205 -1.05 -7.56 11.29
N VAL A 206 -0.40 -8.41 10.49
CA VAL A 206 0.28 -8.01 9.25
C VAL A 206 -0.69 -7.49 8.17
N PRO A 207 -1.90 -8.06 7.96
CA PRO A 207 -2.86 -7.53 6.99
C PRO A 207 -3.24 -6.06 7.24
N VAL A 208 -3.41 -5.67 8.51
CA VAL A 208 -3.73 -4.28 8.89
C VAL A 208 -2.58 -3.36 8.49
N LEU A 209 -1.36 -3.72 8.88
CA LEU A 209 -0.16 -2.95 8.55
C LEU A 209 0.06 -2.88 7.04
N PHE A 210 -0.21 -3.97 6.32
CA PHE A 210 -0.13 -4.01 4.86
C PHE A 210 -1.03 -2.97 4.21
N THR A 211 -2.31 -2.92 4.61
CA THR A 211 -3.26 -1.97 4.02
C THR A 211 -2.93 -0.51 4.33
N LEU A 212 -2.49 -0.21 5.56
CA LEU A 212 -2.11 1.15 5.94
C LEU A 212 -0.84 1.61 5.23
N ASN A 213 0.18 0.74 5.14
CA ASN A 213 1.40 1.03 4.38
C ASN A 213 1.16 1.04 2.88
N ALA A 214 0.16 0.33 2.37
CA ALA A 214 -0.24 0.44 0.98
C ALA A 214 -0.83 1.84 0.67
N ALA A 215 -1.65 2.39 1.57
CA ALA A 215 -2.16 3.75 1.44
C ALA A 215 -1.02 4.79 1.49
N ASP A 216 -0.11 4.65 2.46
CA ASP A 216 1.06 5.52 2.58
C ASP A 216 2.00 5.41 1.37
N ALA A 217 2.19 4.20 0.81
CA ALA A 217 3.03 3.98 -0.37
C ALA A 217 2.54 4.76 -1.60
N ILE A 218 1.22 4.92 -1.76
CA ILE A 218 0.66 5.72 -2.86
C ILE A 218 1.02 7.19 -2.67
N LEU A 219 0.92 7.70 -1.44
CA LEU A 219 1.30 9.08 -1.12
C LEU A 219 2.80 9.30 -1.32
N VAL A 220 3.64 8.34 -0.91
CA VAL A 220 5.08 8.39 -1.12
C VAL A 220 5.42 8.34 -2.61
N LEU A 221 4.81 7.43 -3.38
CA LEU A 221 4.98 7.38 -4.83
C LEU A 221 4.57 8.70 -5.48
N GLY A 222 3.39 9.22 -5.14
CA GLY A 222 2.90 10.50 -5.64
C GLY A 222 3.83 11.66 -5.28
N GLY A 223 4.36 11.69 -4.06
CA GLY A 223 5.35 12.66 -3.62
C GLY A 223 6.67 12.56 -4.40
N LEU A 224 7.16 11.35 -4.63
CA LEU A 224 8.36 11.11 -5.46
C LEU A 224 8.13 11.56 -6.91
N GLY A 225 6.99 11.19 -7.50
CA GLY A 225 6.57 11.62 -8.84
C GLY A 225 6.50 13.14 -8.94
N PHE A 226 5.89 13.77 -7.95
CA PHE A 226 5.74 15.22 -7.86
C PHE A 226 7.10 15.94 -7.78
N LEU A 227 8.05 15.37 -7.05
CA LEU A 227 9.43 15.86 -6.96
C LEU A 227 10.29 15.52 -8.20
N GLY A 228 9.77 14.73 -9.16
CA GLY A 228 10.48 14.30 -10.37
C GLY A 228 11.43 13.11 -10.18
N LEU A 229 11.30 12.38 -9.07
CA LEU A 229 12.08 11.20 -8.69
C LEU A 229 11.27 9.89 -8.77
N GLY A 230 10.03 9.96 -9.26
CA GLY A 230 9.16 8.81 -9.42
C GLY A 230 9.48 7.97 -10.66
N LEU A 231 8.45 7.65 -11.43
CA LEU A 231 8.55 6.81 -12.61
C LEU A 231 9.09 7.59 -13.83
N PRO A 232 9.52 6.90 -14.90
CA PRO A 232 9.76 7.53 -16.19
C PRO A 232 8.53 8.32 -16.65
N GLU A 233 8.79 9.35 -17.42
CA GLU A 233 7.84 10.40 -17.79
C GLU A 233 6.67 9.90 -18.65
N GLU A 234 6.96 8.90 -19.47
CA GLU A 234 6.01 8.25 -20.37
C GLU A 234 5.00 7.41 -19.57
N VAL A 235 5.38 6.92 -18.38
CA VAL A 235 4.53 6.07 -17.56
C VAL A 235 3.44 6.93 -16.90
N PRO A 236 2.16 6.58 -17.06
CA PRO A 236 1.07 7.27 -16.37
C PRO A 236 1.21 7.10 -14.86
N GLU A 237 1.39 8.21 -14.16
CA GLU A 237 1.63 8.25 -12.72
C GLU A 237 1.09 9.57 -12.16
N TRP A 238 0.21 9.48 -11.16
CA TRP A 238 -0.57 10.63 -10.70
C TRP A 238 0.29 11.76 -10.10
N GLY A 239 1.36 11.44 -9.38
CA GLY A 239 2.28 12.44 -8.81
C GLY A 239 2.99 13.28 -9.86
N HIS A 240 3.50 12.64 -10.91
CA HIS A 240 4.10 13.31 -12.05
C HIS A 240 3.06 14.15 -12.81
N ASP A 241 1.87 13.59 -13.07
CA ASP A 241 0.79 14.32 -13.74
C ASP A 241 0.38 15.58 -12.95
N LEU A 242 0.31 15.48 -11.62
CA LEU A 242 0.04 16.63 -10.73
C LEU A 242 1.15 17.69 -10.74
N LYS A 243 2.42 17.28 -10.91
CA LYS A 243 3.54 18.21 -11.06
C LYS A 243 3.41 19.03 -12.34
N GLU A 244 3.10 18.37 -13.45
CA GLU A 244 2.91 19.07 -14.73
C GLU A 244 1.73 20.04 -14.67
N ALA A 245 0.65 19.61 -14.04
CA ALA A 245 -0.58 20.39 -13.90
C ALA A 245 -0.44 21.61 -12.97
N LEU A 246 0.67 21.78 -12.25
CA LEU A 246 0.84 22.90 -11.32
C LEU A 246 0.82 24.26 -12.05
N ALA A 247 1.40 24.33 -13.26
CA ALA A 247 1.38 25.55 -14.07
C ALA A 247 -0.02 25.82 -14.67
N ASP A 248 -0.76 24.76 -15.00
CA ASP A 248 -2.08 24.79 -15.62
C ASP A 248 -3.11 25.50 -14.71
N LEU A 249 -3.01 25.34 -13.39
CA LEU A 249 -3.92 25.97 -12.42
C LEU A 249 -3.98 27.50 -12.54
N SER A 250 -2.85 28.14 -12.82
CA SER A 250 -2.77 29.60 -12.96
C SER A 250 -3.45 30.14 -14.22
N THR A 251 -3.71 29.25 -15.19
CA THR A 251 -4.33 29.59 -16.48
C THR A 251 -5.79 29.13 -16.58
N GLY A 252 -6.37 28.64 -15.48
CA GLY A 252 -7.75 28.17 -15.41
C GLY A 252 -7.97 26.75 -15.91
N ILE A 253 -6.89 26.01 -16.18
CA ILE A 253 -6.91 24.63 -16.65
C ILE A 253 -6.90 23.72 -15.42
N TRP A 254 -8.09 23.38 -14.93
CA TRP A 254 -8.26 22.66 -13.66
C TRP A 254 -8.32 21.14 -13.83
N TRP A 255 -8.70 20.64 -15.02
CA TRP A 255 -8.97 19.21 -15.24
C TRP A 255 -7.71 18.35 -15.14
N THR A 256 -6.55 18.88 -15.55
CA THR A 256 -5.26 18.18 -15.48
C THR A 256 -4.83 17.91 -14.04
N THR A 257 -5.25 18.75 -13.08
CA THR A 257 -5.01 18.52 -11.64
C THR A 257 -6.12 17.70 -10.98
N LEU A 258 -7.38 18.02 -11.26
CA LEU A 258 -8.53 17.51 -10.50
C LEU A 258 -8.65 15.98 -10.58
N PHE A 259 -8.59 15.40 -11.79
CA PHE A 259 -8.88 13.97 -11.98
C PHE A 259 -7.78 13.05 -11.42
N PRO A 260 -6.48 13.28 -11.69
CA PRO A 260 -5.42 12.51 -11.04
C PRO A 260 -5.44 12.67 -9.50
N GLY A 261 -5.70 13.88 -9.00
CA GLY A 261 -5.78 14.16 -7.57
C GLY A 261 -6.95 13.45 -6.88
N LEU A 262 -8.13 13.43 -7.52
CA LEU A 262 -9.30 12.69 -7.03
C LEU A 262 -9.05 11.18 -7.06
N ALA A 263 -8.43 10.66 -8.11
CA ALA A 263 -8.11 9.24 -8.21
C ALA A 263 -7.15 8.81 -7.07
N MET A 264 -6.05 9.56 -6.89
CA MET A 264 -5.10 9.32 -5.79
C MET A 264 -5.79 9.38 -4.43
N THR A 265 -6.54 10.45 -4.16
CA THR A 265 -7.23 10.64 -2.87
C THR A 265 -8.23 9.52 -2.59
N THR A 266 -9.04 9.15 -3.59
CA THR A 266 -10.05 8.10 -3.43
C THR A 266 -9.41 6.74 -3.17
N MET A 267 -8.30 6.44 -3.84
CA MET A 267 -7.57 5.19 -3.63
C MET A 267 -6.94 5.12 -2.23
N VAL A 268 -6.30 6.21 -1.78
CA VAL A 268 -5.71 6.32 -0.44
C VAL A 268 -6.80 6.17 0.62
N VAL A 269 -7.92 6.88 0.49
CA VAL A 269 -9.07 6.76 1.39
C VAL A 269 -9.61 5.32 1.40
N GLY A 270 -9.74 4.68 0.24
CA GLY A 270 -10.19 3.30 0.13
C GLY A 270 -9.31 2.32 0.93
N LEU A 271 -7.99 2.41 0.77
CA LEU A 271 -7.04 1.58 1.49
C LEU A 271 -6.97 1.90 2.99
N SER A 272 -7.04 3.18 3.37
CA SER A 272 -7.07 3.59 4.78
C SER A 272 -8.31 3.07 5.50
N LEU A 273 -9.50 3.22 4.90
CA LEU A 273 -10.75 2.70 5.46
C LEU A 273 -10.74 1.17 5.57
N LEU A 274 -10.17 0.49 4.56
CA LEU A 274 -9.98 -0.96 4.60
C LEU A 274 -9.08 -1.37 5.78
N GLY A 275 -7.96 -0.66 5.98
CA GLY A 275 -7.02 -0.94 7.07
C GLY A 275 -7.59 -0.64 8.46
N GLU A 276 -8.29 0.46 8.63
CA GLU A 276 -8.98 0.80 9.88
C GLU A 276 -10.05 -0.25 10.21
N GLY A 277 -10.87 -0.66 9.24
CA GLY A 277 -11.87 -1.70 9.41
C GLY A 277 -11.25 -3.06 9.78
N LEU A 278 -10.14 -3.44 9.14
CA LEU A 278 -9.41 -4.67 9.47
C LEU A 278 -8.83 -4.60 10.89
N SER A 279 -8.27 -3.45 11.28
CA SER A 279 -7.70 -3.21 12.61
C SER A 279 -8.73 -3.47 13.71
N GLU A 280 -9.94 -2.96 13.53
CA GLU A 280 -10.99 -3.08 14.54
C GLU A 280 -11.55 -4.50 14.67
N ILE A 281 -11.65 -5.25 13.56
CA ILE A 281 -12.06 -6.66 13.57
C ILE A 281 -11.01 -7.54 14.24
N LEU A 282 -9.74 -7.24 14.01
CA LEU A 282 -8.61 -8.03 14.53
C LEU A 282 -8.20 -7.65 15.95
N ASN A 283 -8.68 -6.51 16.48
CA ASN A 283 -8.41 -6.09 17.84
C ASN A 283 -9.38 -6.74 18.84
N PRO A 284 -8.94 -7.65 19.73
CA PRO A 284 -9.82 -8.30 20.70
C PRO A 284 -10.37 -7.36 21.78
N LEU A 285 -9.79 -6.16 21.95
CA LEU A 285 -10.21 -5.18 22.95
C LEU A 285 -11.38 -4.28 22.48
N SER A 286 -11.62 -4.18 21.16
CA SER A 286 -12.79 -3.45 20.62
C SER A 286 -14.11 -4.16 20.96
N ARG A 287 -14.08 -5.47 21.21
CA ARG A 287 -15.24 -6.30 21.59
C ARG A 287 -15.80 -6.05 23.00
N LYS A 288 -15.13 -5.24 23.83
CA LYS A 288 -15.52 -5.01 25.24
C LYS A 288 -16.22 -3.66 25.49
N ARG A 289 -16.50 -2.86 24.46
CA ARG A 289 -17.21 -1.58 24.59
C ARG A 289 -18.56 -1.61 23.88
#